data_AF-A0A7K3CV26-F1
#
_entry.id   AF-A0A7K3CV26-F1
#
_cell.length_a   1.000
_cell.length_b   1.000
_cell.length_c   1.000
_cell.angle_alpha   90.00
_cell.angle_beta   90.00
_cell.angle_gamma   90.00
#
_symmetry.space_group_name_H-M   'P 1'
#
loop_
_entity.id
_entity.type
_entity.pdbx_description
1 polymer ?
#
loop_
_entity_poly.entity_id
_entity_poly.type
_entity_poly.pdbx_seq_one_letter_code
_entity_poly.pdbx_strand_id
1 'polypeptide(L)'
;MEQREIMQRVVGILTEALEMRRQARENPDGEIDNSGAVGAMLEEMLPPIEIPADATPIEVAAVVGQELGPVIEQITSAFALSFAQLAEVHDEGRTDVTSADVLRSIALHFENEEHEEGE
;
A
#
# COMPACT_ATOMS: atom_id res chain seq x y z
N MET A 1 -1.12 -0.31 -13.75
CA MET A 1 -0.97 -1.31 -12.69
C MET A 1 -2.34 -1.90 -12.43
N GLU A 2 -2.44 -3.22 -12.28
CA GLU A 2 -3.71 -3.86 -11.96
C GLU A 2 -4.05 -3.63 -10.48
N GLN A 3 -5.35 -3.58 -10.16
CA GLN A 3 -5.82 -3.38 -8.78
C GLN A 3 -5.26 -4.43 -7.81
N ARG A 4 -5.09 -5.67 -8.27
CA ARG A 4 -4.43 -6.75 -7.53
C ARG A 4 -3.00 -6.39 -7.14
N GLU A 5 -2.20 -5.93 -8.09
CA GLU A 5 -0.79 -5.60 -7.84
C GLU A 5 -0.69 -4.44 -6.83
N ILE A 6 -1.57 -3.44 -6.95
CA ILE A 6 -1.66 -2.33 -5.97
C ILE A 6 -1.98 -2.87 -4.58
N MET A 7 -2.97 -3.77 -4.46
CA MET A 7 -3.36 -4.33 -3.18
C MET A 7 -2.24 -5.16 -2.55
N GLN A 8 -1.57 -6.02 -3.34
CA GLN A 8 -0.45 -6.82 -2.87
C GLN A 8 0.69 -5.94 -2.35
N ARG A 9 1.02 -4.86 -3.07
CA ARG A 9 2.03 -3.88 -2.64
C ARG A 9 1.61 -3.15 -1.36
N VAL A 10 0.35 -2.72 -1.24
CA VAL A 10 -0.19 -2.11 -0.01
C VAL A 10 -0.13 -3.07 1.17
N VAL A 11 -0.51 -4.34 0.99
CA VAL A 11 -0.39 -5.36 2.03
C VAL A 11 1.07 -5.57 2.43
N GLY A 12 2.01 -5.55 1.47
CA GLY A 12 3.44 -5.58 1.73
C GLY A 12 3.90 -4.43 2.62
N ILE A 13 3.50 -3.19 2.28
CA ILE A 13 3.80 -2.00 3.08
C ILE A 13 3.23 -2.11 4.50
N LEU A 14 1.98 -2.56 4.65
CA LEU A 14 1.35 -2.72 5.96
C LEU A 14 2.02 -3.81 6.80
N THR A 15 2.50 -4.88 6.16
CA THR A 15 3.24 -5.96 6.82
C THR A 15 4.60 -5.47 7.31
N GLU A 16 5.32 -4.71 6.48
CA GLU A 16 6.59 -4.08 6.86
C GLU A 16 6.37 -3.13 8.06
N ALA A 17 5.32 -2.30 8.01
CA ALA A 17 4.98 -1.40 9.10
C ALA A 17 4.67 -2.15 10.43
N LEU A 18 4.08 -3.35 10.37
CA LEU A 18 3.88 -4.19 11.56
C LEU A 18 5.20 -4.72 12.11
N GLU A 19 6.12 -5.17 11.26
CA GLU A 19 7.45 -5.63 11.68
C GLU A 19 8.27 -4.49 12.28
N MET A 20 8.24 -3.30 11.68
CA MET A 20 8.86 -2.11 12.25
C MET A 20 8.33 -1.80 13.65
N ARG A 21 7.00 -1.89 13.84
CA ARG A 21 6.39 -1.71 15.17
C ARG A 21 6.81 -2.80 16.15
N ARG A 22 7.02 -4.03 15.68
CA ARG A 22 7.51 -5.14 16.51
C ARG A 22 8.94 -4.89 16.96
N GLN A 23 9.83 -4.52 16.03
CA GLN A 23 11.23 -4.18 16.31
C GLN A 23 11.35 -3.00 17.28
N ALA A 24 10.52 -1.97 17.10
CA ALA A 24 10.46 -0.80 18.00
C ALA A 24 10.12 -1.18 19.45
N ARG A 25 9.24 -2.18 19.64
CA ARG A 25 8.87 -2.69 20.97
C ARG A 25 9.97 -3.54 21.58
N GLU A 26 10.67 -4.32 20.77
CA GLU A 26 11.76 -5.20 21.20
C GLU A 26 13.05 -4.42 21.52
N ASN A 27 13.31 -3.31 20.82
CA ASN A 27 14.50 -2.47 20.98
C ASN A 27 14.13 -0.97 21.02
N PRO A 28 13.58 -0.46 22.14
CA PRO A 28 13.07 0.92 22.23
C PRO A 28 14.14 2.01 22.13
N ASP A 29 15.40 1.69 22.44
CA ASP A 29 16.56 2.59 22.32
C ASP A 29 17.31 2.44 20.98
N GLY A 30 16.83 1.56 20.09
CA GLY A 30 17.43 1.33 18.77
C GLY A 30 17.04 2.40 17.76
N GLU A 31 17.96 2.77 16.88
CA GLU A 31 17.65 3.58 15.71
C GLU A 31 16.83 2.72 14.73
N ILE A 32 15.52 2.98 14.65
CA ILE A 32 14.66 2.30 13.70
C ILE A 32 14.82 3.03 12.36
N ASP A 33 15.34 2.35 11.34
CA ASP A 33 15.43 2.87 9.97
C ASP A 33 14.03 2.93 9.34
N ASN A 34 13.28 3.95 9.74
CA ASN A 34 11.83 4.00 9.63
C ASN A 34 11.30 4.39 8.25
N SER A 35 12.13 5.02 7.41
CA SER A 35 11.63 5.77 6.25
C SER A 35 12.09 5.20 4.91
N GLY A 36 13.16 4.38 4.89
CA GLY A 36 13.75 3.88 3.65
C GLY A 36 12.89 2.83 2.96
N ALA A 37 12.51 1.78 3.69
CA ALA A 37 11.83 0.61 3.11
C ALA A 37 10.42 0.94 2.60
N VAL A 38 9.59 1.58 3.41
CA VAL A 38 8.23 1.99 3.02
C VAL A 38 8.27 3.03 1.89
N GLY A 39 9.22 3.95 1.92
CA GLY A 39 9.43 4.94 0.86
C GLY A 39 9.77 4.28 -0.48
N ALA A 40 10.69 3.31 -0.49
CA ALA A 40 11.06 2.57 -1.68
C ALA A 40 9.86 1.76 -2.24
N MET A 41 9.13 1.06 -1.38
CA MET A 41 7.94 0.30 -1.81
C MET A 41 6.86 1.21 -2.42
N LEU A 42 6.67 2.41 -1.86
CA LEU A 42 5.75 3.41 -2.42
C LEU A 42 6.25 3.95 -3.76
N GLU A 43 7.55 4.24 -3.89
CA GLU A 43 8.14 4.73 -5.14
C GLU A 43 7.94 3.73 -6.28
N GLU A 44 8.06 2.44 -6.02
CA GLU A 44 7.79 1.40 -7.02
C GLU A 44 6.33 1.34 -7.50
N MET A 45 5.39 1.93 -6.76
CA MET A 45 3.99 2.01 -7.16
C MET A 45 3.73 3.19 -8.10
N LEU A 46 4.62 4.18 -8.14
CA LEU A 46 4.42 5.39 -8.93
C LEU A 46 4.82 5.13 -10.39
N PRO A 47 4.01 5.58 -11.37
CA PRO A 47 4.38 5.49 -12.77
C PRO A 47 5.55 6.44 -13.05
N PRO A 48 6.43 6.09 -14.00
CA PRO A 48 7.38 7.06 -14.53
C PRO A 48 6.62 8.21 -15.19
N ILE A 49 7.05 9.45 -14.92
CA ILE A 49 6.45 10.63 -15.52
C ILE A 49 7.41 11.18 -16.57
N GLU A 50 7.00 11.16 -17.83
CA GLU A 50 7.76 11.77 -18.92
C GLU A 50 7.44 13.26 -19.03
N ILE A 51 8.45 14.10 -18.84
CA ILE A 51 8.32 15.56 -18.92
C ILE A 51 9.02 16.07 -20.20
N PRO A 52 8.31 16.76 -21.10
CA PRO A 52 8.93 17.41 -22.26
C PRO A 52 10.01 18.41 -21.84
N ALA A 53 11.13 18.44 -22.57
CA ALA A 53 12.27 19.30 -22.21
C ALA A 53 11.96 20.80 -22.31
N ASP A 54 10.95 21.17 -23.10
CA ASP A 54 10.47 22.54 -23.30
C ASP A 54 9.19 22.86 -22.51
N ALA A 55 8.75 21.95 -21.63
CA ALA A 55 7.55 22.15 -20.82
C ALA A 55 7.71 23.35 -19.86
N THR A 56 6.70 24.20 -19.83
CA THR A 56 6.55 25.24 -18.83
C THR A 56 6.18 24.64 -17.47
N PRO A 57 6.41 25.35 -16.34
CA PRO A 57 6.03 24.85 -15.02
C PRO A 57 4.54 24.47 -14.87
N ILE A 58 3.65 25.15 -15.60
CA ILE A 58 2.22 24.85 -15.60
C ILE A 58 1.93 23.55 -16.34
N GLU A 59 2.60 23.30 -17.46
CA GLU A 59 2.47 22.05 -18.22
C GLU A 59 3.03 20.86 -17.43
N VAL A 60 4.15 21.05 -16.72
CA VAL A 60 4.68 20.04 -15.79
C VAL A 60 3.65 19.69 -14.71
N ALA A 61 3.06 20.70 -14.06
CA ALA A 61 2.06 20.47 -13.03
C ALA A 61 0.81 19.73 -13.57
N ALA A 62 0.39 20.05 -14.80
CA ALA A 62 -0.72 19.38 -15.46
C ALA A 62 -0.39 17.89 -15.75
N VAL A 63 0.79 17.60 -16.30
CA VAL A 63 1.25 16.23 -16.58
C VAL A 63 1.34 15.42 -15.28
N VAL A 64 1.99 15.97 -14.26
CA VAL A 64 2.11 15.30 -12.95
C VAL A 64 0.75 15.00 -12.34
N GLY A 65 -0.19 15.96 -12.38
CA GLY A 65 -1.54 15.77 -11.85
C GLY A 65 -2.33 14.69 -12.61
N GLN A 66 -2.18 14.62 -13.94
CA GLN A 66 -2.84 13.63 -14.78
C GLN A 66 -2.28 12.22 -14.56
N GLU A 67 -0.96 12.09 -14.44
CA GLU A 67 -0.30 10.79 -14.31
C GLU A 67 -0.35 10.26 -12.86
N LEU A 68 -0.16 11.11 -11.86
CA LEU A 68 -0.15 10.68 -10.46
C LEU A 68 -1.52 10.61 -9.80
N GLY A 69 -2.48 11.43 -10.23
CA GLY A 69 -3.80 11.50 -9.61
C GLY A 69 -4.48 10.11 -9.49
N PRO A 70 -4.63 9.37 -10.60
CA PRO A 70 -5.28 8.06 -10.60
C PRO A 70 -4.55 7.01 -9.74
N VAL A 71 -3.21 7.00 -9.72
CA VAL A 71 -2.47 6.02 -8.92
C VAL A 71 -2.55 6.34 -7.43
N ILE A 72 -2.49 7.62 -7.05
CA ILE A 72 -2.63 8.05 -5.66
C ILE A 72 -4.03 7.68 -5.14
N GLU A 73 -5.07 7.88 -5.95
CA GLU A 73 -6.44 7.48 -5.62
C GLU A 73 -6.55 5.97 -5.37
N GLN A 74 -5.96 5.15 -6.24
CA GLN A 74 -5.98 3.70 -6.10
C GLN A 74 -5.21 3.22 -4.87
N ILE A 75 -4.01 3.76 -4.63
CA ILE A 75 -3.21 3.46 -3.43
C ILE A 75 -3.98 3.83 -2.17
N THR A 76 -4.57 5.02 -2.13
CA THR A 76 -5.34 5.52 -0.98
C THR A 76 -6.56 4.65 -0.72
N SER A 77 -7.28 4.26 -1.77
CA SER A 77 -8.42 3.35 -1.69
C SER A 77 -8.02 1.99 -1.12
N ALA A 78 -6.89 1.44 -1.55
CA ALA A 78 -6.38 0.17 -1.06
C ALA A 78 -5.97 0.22 0.42
N PHE A 79 -5.32 1.30 0.86
CA PHE A 79 -5.04 1.53 2.27
C PHE A 79 -6.31 1.67 3.10
N ALA A 80 -7.30 2.43 2.62
CA ALA A 80 -8.56 2.64 3.32
C ALA A 80 -9.34 1.32 3.49
N LEU A 81 -9.39 0.49 2.46
CA LEU A 81 -10.01 -0.84 2.53
C LEU A 81 -9.29 -1.73 3.55
N SER A 82 -7.96 -1.82 3.45
CA SER A 82 -7.16 -2.65 4.36
C SER A 82 -7.32 -2.20 5.82
N PHE A 83 -7.35 -0.88 6.05
CA PHE A 83 -7.62 -0.31 7.37
C PHE A 83 -9.02 -0.67 7.87
N ALA A 84 -10.06 -0.53 7.04
CA ALA A 84 -11.44 -0.83 7.42
C ALA A 84 -11.59 -2.29 7.88
N GLN A 85 -10.97 -3.24 7.17
CA GLN A 85 -11.00 -4.65 7.56
C GLN A 85 -10.24 -4.95 8.85
N LEU A 86 -9.09 -4.29 9.06
CA LEU A 86 -8.37 -4.39 10.33
C LEU A 86 -9.19 -3.81 11.50
N ALA A 87 -9.87 -2.69 11.27
CA ALA A 87 -10.72 -2.03 12.27
C ALA A 87 -11.94 -2.90 12.61
N GLU A 88 -12.57 -3.53 11.63
CA GLU A 88 -13.71 -4.43 11.85
C GLU A 88 -13.34 -5.60 12.77
N VAL A 89 -12.24 -6.30 12.49
CA VAL A 89 -11.76 -7.41 13.34
C VAL A 89 -11.40 -6.93 14.75
N HIS A 90 -10.80 -5.75 14.86
CA HIS A 90 -10.50 -5.14 16.16
C HIS A 90 -11.77 -4.80 16.95
N ASP A 91 -12.76 -4.20 16.31
CA ASP A 91 -14.00 -3.71 16.94
C ASP A 91 -14.93 -4.85 17.34
N GLU A 92 -14.89 -5.98 16.64
CA GLU A 92 -15.53 -7.23 17.06
C GLU A 92 -14.89 -7.86 18.30
N GLY A 93 -13.72 -7.36 18.74
CA GLY A 93 -12.99 -7.88 19.89
C GLY A 93 -12.40 -9.27 19.64
N ARG A 94 -12.20 -9.65 18.37
CA ARG A 94 -11.62 -10.94 18.00
C ARG A 94 -10.15 -10.99 18.37
N THR A 95 -9.83 -11.78 19.38
CA THR A 95 -8.45 -11.99 19.85
C THR A 95 -7.82 -13.27 19.30
N ASP A 96 -8.60 -14.08 18.57
CA ASP A 96 -8.18 -15.30 17.89
C ASP A 96 -7.50 -15.05 16.53
N VAL A 97 -7.58 -13.81 16.02
CA VAL A 97 -7.04 -13.40 14.71
C VAL A 97 -6.02 -12.30 14.89
N THR A 98 -4.85 -12.42 14.25
CA THR A 98 -3.84 -11.36 14.26
C THR A 98 -4.01 -10.41 13.08
N SER A 99 -3.47 -9.18 13.18
CA SER A 99 -3.43 -8.25 12.04
C SER A 99 -2.71 -8.86 10.82
N ALA A 100 -1.70 -9.70 11.04
CA ALA A 100 -1.00 -10.39 9.96
C ALA A 100 -1.90 -11.42 9.25
N ASP A 101 -2.79 -12.09 9.99
CA ASP A 101 -3.77 -13.03 9.40
C ASP A 101 -4.79 -12.28 8.54
N VAL A 102 -5.25 -11.11 8.99
CA VAL A 102 -6.16 -10.25 8.23
C VAL A 102 -5.49 -9.76 6.94
N LEU A 103 -4.27 -9.23 7.03
CA LEU A 103 -3.51 -8.79 5.86
C LEU A 103 -3.25 -9.93 4.85
N ARG A 104 -2.97 -11.14 5.33
CA ARG A 104 -2.85 -12.33 4.47
C ARG A 104 -4.17 -12.66 3.79
N SER A 105 -5.29 -12.58 4.52
CA SER A 105 -6.62 -12.82 3.95
C SER A 105 -6.96 -11.81 2.85
N ILE A 106 -6.59 -10.53 3.03
CA ILE A 106 -6.74 -9.49 2.00
C ILE A 106 -5.96 -9.88 0.75
N ALA A 107 -4.67 -10.20 0.88
CA ALA A 107 -3.84 -10.56 -0.27
C ALA A 107 -4.40 -11.76 -1.04
N LEU A 108 -4.85 -12.81 -0.33
CA LEU A 108 -5.41 -14.01 -0.94
C LEU A 108 -6.74 -13.76 -1.65
N HIS A 109 -7.57 -12.83 -1.16
CA HIS A 109 -8.85 -12.52 -1.80
C HIS A 109 -8.63 -11.95 -3.21
N PHE A 110 -7.71 -11.00 -3.35
CA PHE A 110 -7.37 -10.39 -4.64
C PHE A 110 -6.53 -11.29 -5.56
N GLU A 111 -5.94 -12.37 -5.05
CA GLU A 111 -5.35 -13.42 -5.89
C GLU A 111 -6.43 -14.32 -6.52
N ASN A 112 -7.54 -14.56 -5.83
CA ASN A 112 -8.59 -15.48 -6.28
C ASN A 112 -9.62 -14.84 -7.22
N GLU A 113 -9.85 -13.52 -7.12
CA GLU A 113 -10.78 -12.81 -8.02
C GLU A 113 -10.39 -12.93 -9.51
N GLU A 114 -9.09 -13.06 -9.84
CA GLU A 114 -8.66 -13.31 -11.23
C GLU A 114 -8.93 -14.73 -11.74
N HIS A 115 -9.04 -15.72 -10.85
CA HIS A 115 -9.35 -17.09 -11.28
C HIS A 115 -10.83 -17.26 -11.67
N GLU A 116 -11.73 -16.45 -11.10
CA GLU A 116 -13.17 -16.53 -11.40
C GLU A 116 -13.57 -15.73 -12.65
N GLU A 117 -12.80 -14.70 -13.05
CA GLU A 117 -13.06 -13.93 -14.28
C GLU A 117 -12.45 -14.57 -15.55
N GLY A 118 -11.69 -15.66 -15.40
CA GLY A 118 -10.99 -16.36 -16.48
C GLY A 118 -11.60 -17.70 -16.94
N GLU A 119 -12.76 -18.13 -16.40
CA GLU A 119 -13.47 -19.37 -16.78
C GLU A 119 -14.65 -19.16 -17.73
#